data_AF-A0A853U3I8-F1
#
_entry.id   AF-A0A853U3I8-F1
#
_cell.length_a   1.000
_cell.length_b   1.000
_cell.length_c   1.000
_cell.angle_alpha   90.00
_cell.angle_beta   90.00
_cell.angle_gamma   90.00
#
_symmetry.space_group_name_H-M   'P 1'
#
loop_
_entity.id
_entity.type
_entity.pdbx_description
1 polymer ?
#
loop_
_entity_poly.entity_id
_entity_poly.type
_entity_poly.pdbx_seq_one_letter_code
_entity_poly.pdbx_strand_id
1 'polypeptide(L)'
;MTRLLSAGLLALVGVLGLVLVTSALSVVGFDGQARTEAMTADERSQAVMIDQQLIPVTNAVAEVSVESDSPVFIGTANGVDARSYLSGTAHDEATKIKLPGEIEHRFVAGGDSLPTDPESRDWWIAQETGTSPKVRLGLDSNPQMVVVAAPEGDLADAKITVTVDTPGVVPLALIGLAFTVLAFAAAVWLFLSWKNEQPKVAVGRRRGAGEQDAEVPGTRVPEGEEPGGTSAADGEPDAQVPKGGKPGGTSADVKKTAEGAR
;
A
#
# COMPACT_ATOMS: atom_id res chain seq x y z
N MET A 1 28.57 17.60 16.31
CA MET A 1 27.99 16.38 16.92
C MET A 1 26.48 16.39 16.96
N THR A 2 25.83 17.46 17.42
CA THR A 2 24.34 17.57 17.51
C THR A 2 23.62 17.27 16.18
N ARG A 3 24.05 17.85 15.05
CA ARG A 3 23.44 17.60 13.72
C ARG A 3 23.53 16.14 13.24
N LEU A 4 24.60 15.43 13.62
CA LEU A 4 24.81 14.01 13.31
C LEU A 4 23.89 13.10 14.13
N LEU A 5 23.74 13.42 15.43
CA LEU A 5 22.78 12.74 16.31
C LEU A 5 21.33 12.98 15.84
N SER A 6 20.99 14.21 15.43
CA SER A 6 19.67 14.53 14.86
C SER A 6 19.38 13.82 13.54
N ALA A 7 20.37 13.73 12.64
CA ALA A 7 20.23 12.99 11.39
C ALA A 7 20.03 11.47 11.65
N GLY A 8 20.78 10.90 12.59
CA GLY A 8 20.61 9.51 13.01
C GLY A 8 19.23 9.24 13.62
N LEU A 9 18.74 10.15 14.47
CA LEU A 9 17.40 10.05 15.07
C LEU A 9 16.29 10.13 14.00
N LEU A 10 16.40 11.07 13.05
CA LEU A 10 15.42 11.20 11.95
C LEU A 10 15.44 9.98 11.03
N ALA A 11 16.61 9.41 10.75
CA ALA A 11 16.72 8.17 9.99
C ALA A 11 16.05 7.00 10.74
N LEU A 12 16.24 6.88 12.06
CA LEU A 12 15.56 5.87 12.88
C LEU A 12 14.03 6.06 12.86
N VAL A 13 13.55 7.29 13.00
CA VAL A 13 12.12 7.61 12.88
C VAL A 13 11.58 7.22 11.50
N GLY A 14 12.33 7.49 10.42
CA GLY A 14 11.98 7.06 9.08
C GLY A 14 11.90 5.53 8.95
N VAL A 15 12.86 4.79 9.51
CA VAL A 15 12.82 3.32 9.50
C VAL A 15 11.60 2.79 10.27
N LEU A 16 11.33 3.33 11.46
CA LEU A 16 10.16 2.94 12.25
C LEU A 16 8.84 3.27 11.54
N GLY A 17 8.75 4.44 10.91
CA GLY A 17 7.60 4.83 10.09
C GLY A 17 7.38 3.87 8.92
N LEU A 18 8.45 3.47 8.23
CA LEU A 18 8.38 2.49 7.14
C LEU A 18 7.89 1.13 7.63
N VAL A 19 8.40 0.65 8.77
CA VAL A 19 7.96 -0.62 9.38
C VAL A 19 6.47 -0.57 9.73
N LEU A 20 5.99 0.55 10.29
CA LEU A 20 4.57 0.72 10.62
C LEU A 20 3.67 0.74 9.37
N VAL A 21 4.05 1.50 8.34
CA VAL A 21 3.30 1.59 7.09
C VAL A 21 3.24 0.23 6.39
N THR A 22 4.38 -0.45 6.27
CA THR A 22 4.45 -1.78 5.64
C THR A 22 3.65 -2.82 6.43
N SER A 23 3.73 -2.79 7.76
CA SER A 23 2.91 -3.67 8.61
C SER A 23 1.42 -3.43 8.43
N ALA A 24 0.97 -2.18 8.38
CA ALA A 24 -0.46 -1.86 8.19
C ALA A 24 -0.97 -2.31 6.82
N LEU A 25 -0.21 -2.02 5.76
CA LEU A 25 -0.56 -2.43 4.39
C LEU A 25 -0.48 -3.94 4.17
N SER A 26 0.33 -4.67 4.95
CA SER A 26 0.39 -6.13 4.89
C SER A 26 -0.89 -6.81 5.41
N VAL A 27 -1.65 -6.16 6.29
CA VAL A 27 -2.88 -6.72 6.88
C VAL A 27 -4.10 -6.40 6.02
N VAL A 28 -4.17 -5.16 5.52
CA VAL A 28 -5.34 -4.58 4.86
C VAL A 28 -5.20 -4.54 3.33
N GLY A 29 -4.00 -4.84 2.81
CA GLY A 29 -3.72 -4.66 1.38
C GLY A 29 -3.75 -3.19 0.94
N PHE A 30 -3.71 -2.98 -0.37
CA PHE A 30 -3.84 -1.66 -0.99
C PHE A 30 -5.30 -1.27 -1.28
N ASP A 31 -6.21 -2.25 -1.30
CA ASP A 31 -7.64 -2.08 -1.52
C ASP A 31 -8.41 -1.69 -0.27
N GLY A 32 -7.76 -1.62 0.90
CA GLY A 32 -8.40 -1.17 2.14
C GLY A 32 -9.21 -2.25 2.85
N GLN A 33 -8.99 -3.52 2.48
CA GLN A 33 -9.80 -4.65 2.92
C GLN A 33 -8.94 -5.75 3.57
N ALA A 34 -9.31 -6.14 4.79
CA ALA A 34 -8.78 -7.35 5.39
C ALA A 34 -9.69 -8.52 5.02
N ARG A 35 -9.13 -9.64 4.55
CA ARG A 35 -9.90 -10.83 4.15
C ARG A 35 -9.43 -12.06 4.88
N THR A 36 -10.35 -12.96 5.18
CA THR A 36 -10.00 -14.31 5.60
C THR A 36 -9.53 -15.12 4.38
N GLU A 37 -8.86 -16.24 4.66
CA GLU A 37 -8.76 -17.33 3.71
C GLU A 37 -10.15 -17.95 3.49
N ALA A 38 -10.34 -18.59 2.34
CA ALA A 38 -11.57 -19.28 2.03
C ALA A 38 -11.72 -20.50 2.96
N MET A 39 -12.78 -20.52 3.75
CA MET A 39 -13.17 -21.66 4.57
C MET A 39 -14.09 -22.56 3.76
N THR A 40 -13.89 -23.87 3.87
CA THR A 40 -14.80 -24.90 3.33
C THR A 40 -15.55 -25.54 4.48
N ALA A 41 -16.85 -25.82 4.29
CA ALA A 41 -17.66 -26.49 5.31
C ALA A 41 -17.33 -27.99 5.42
N ASP A 42 -17.63 -28.62 6.55
CA ASP A 42 -17.63 -30.08 6.69
C ASP A 42 -18.61 -30.71 5.67
N GLU A 43 -18.23 -31.85 5.10
CA GLU A 43 -19.03 -32.57 4.09
C GLU A 43 -20.43 -32.97 4.57
N ARG A 44 -20.62 -33.07 5.88
CA ARG A 44 -21.91 -33.43 6.50
C ARG A 44 -22.74 -32.19 6.85
N SER A 45 -22.19 -31.00 6.64
CA SER A 45 -22.79 -29.73 7.05
C SER A 45 -23.82 -29.26 6.02
N GLN A 46 -25.03 -28.99 6.49
CA GLN A 46 -26.13 -28.43 5.69
C GLN A 46 -26.13 -26.90 5.74
N ALA A 47 -25.48 -26.33 6.76
CA ALA A 47 -25.42 -24.89 6.97
C ALA A 47 -24.11 -24.48 7.66
N VAL A 48 -23.66 -23.25 7.42
CA VAL A 48 -22.59 -22.61 8.18
C VAL A 48 -23.16 -21.41 8.91
N MET A 49 -22.93 -21.34 10.21
CA MET A 49 -23.33 -20.23 11.06
C MET A 49 -22.11 -19.42 11.48
N ILE A 50 -22.16 -18.12 11.22
CA ILE A 50 -21.09 -17.16 11.57
C ILE A 50 -21.67 -16.09 12.47
N ASP A 51 -21.09 -15.92 13.65
CA ASP A 51 -21.45 -14.83 14.57
C ASP A 51 -20.64 -13.57 14.23
N GLN A 52 -21.34 -12.43 14.05
CA GLN A 52 -20.71 -11.12 13.86
C GLN A 52 -19.70 -10.81 14.96
N GLN A 53 -19.95 -11.24 16.21
CA GLN A 53 -19.10 -10.94 17.36
C GLN A 53 -17.74 -11.62 17.31
N LEU A 54 -17.55 -12.62 16.44
CA LEU A 54 -16.26 -13.28 16.25
C LEU A 54 -15.31 -12.50 15.35
N ILE A 55 -15.81 -11.48 14.62
CA ILE A 55 -14.99 -10.65 13.73
C ILE A 55 -14.18 -9.68 14.61
N PRO A 56 -12.83 -9.73 14.59
CA PRO A 56 -11.97 -9.03 15.55
C PRO A 56 -11.77 -7.54 15.23
N VAL A 57 -12.82 -6.87 14.75
CA VAL A 57 -12.81 -5.45 14.39
C VAL A 57 -14.12 -4.78 14.79
N THR A 58 -14.06 -3.47 14.99
CA THR A 58 -15.23 -2.63 15.32
C THR A 58 -15.23 -1.44 14.38
N ASN A 59 -16.33 -0.72 14.26
CA ASN A 59 -16.44 0.47 13.41
C ASN A 59 -16.17 0.21 11.93
N ALA A 60 -16.59 -0.96 11.45
CA ALA A 60 -16.35 -1.42 10.10
C ALA A 60 -17.59 -2.12 9.52
N VAL A 61 -17.58 -2.32 8.20
CA VAL A 61 -18.56 -3.14 7.49
C VAL A 61 -17.87 -4.43 7.11
N ALA A 62 -18.47 -5.56 7.46
CA ALA A 62 -18.04 -6.86 6.96
C ALA A 62 -18.95 -7.31 5.82
N GLU A 63 -18.37 -8.01 4.86
CA GLU A 63 -19.04 -8.73 3.79
C GLU A 63 -18.72 -10.20 3.96
N VAL A 64 -19.75 -11.03 4.03
CA VAL A 64 -19.61 -12.49 3.94
C VAL A 64 -20.03 -12.88 2.53
N SER A 65 -19.13 -13.50 1.80
CA SER A 65 -19.36 -13.99 0.44
C SER A 65 -19.15 -15.49 0.37
N VAL A 66 -19.97 -16.15 -0.43
CA VAL A 66 -19.83 -17.58 -0.69
C VAL A 66 -19.55 -17.78 -2.17
N GLU A 67 -18.67 -18.72 -2.51
CA GLU A 67 -18.49 -19.21 -3.87
C GLU A 67 -18.75 -20.71 -3.88
N SER A 68 -19.70 -21.17 -4.70
CA SER A 68 -20.08 -22.57 -4.82
C SER A 68 -20.45 -22.90 -6.26
N ASP A 69 -20.32 -24.16 -6.65
CA ASP A 69 -20.75 -24.67 -7.95
C ASP A 69 -22.29 -24.79 -8.04
N SER A 70 -22.95 -24.96 -6.89
CA SER A 70 -24.41 -25.02 -6.76
C SER A 70 -24.97 -23.75 -6.09
N PRO A 71 -26.24 -23.39 -6.36
CA PRO A 71 -26.89 -22.30 -5.66
C PRO A 71 -26.94 -22.54 -4.15
N VAL A 72 -26.44 -21.57 -3.39
CA VAL A 72 -26.49 -21.52 -1.93
C VAL A 72 -27.27 -20.29 -1.48
N PHE A 73 -27.90 -20.40 -0.32
CA PHE A 73 -28.54 -19.29 0.37
C PHE A 73 -27.55 -18.68 1.37
N ILE A 74 -27.55 -17.36 1.48
CA ILE A 74 -26.91 -16.65 2.57
C ILE A 74 -27.88 -15.61 3.14
N GLY A 75 -28.02 -15.57 4.45
CA GLY A 75 -28.90 -14.65 5.14
C GLY A 75 -28.31 -14.14 6.45
N THR A 76 -28.72 -12.94 6.86
CA THR A 76 -28.42 -12.39 8.19
C THR A 76 -29.66 -12.31 9.04
N ALA A 77 -29.54 -12.64 10.32
CA ALA A 77 -30.66 -12.65 11.25
C ALA A 77 -30.23 -12.38 12.69
N ASN A 78 -31.21 -12.21 13.57
CA ASN A 78 -30.95 -12.23 15.00
C ASN A 78 -30.44 -13.61 15.44
N GLY A 79 -29.58 -13.65 16.45
CA GLY A 79 -29.04 -14.92 16.94
C GLY A 79 -30.08 -15.87 17.52
N VAL A 80 -31.22 -15.38 18.03
CA VAL A 80 -32.31 -16.26 18.48
C VAL A 80 -32.93 -16.99 17.29
N ASP A 81 -33.24 -16.27 16.21
CA ASP A 81 -33.91 -16.85 15.03
C ASP A 81 -32.98 -17.78 14.26
N ALA A 82 -31.71 -17.38 14.04
CA ALA A 82 -30.71 -18.21 13.37
C ALA A 82 -30.45 -19.54 14.11
N ARG A 83 -30.23 -19.49 15.43
CA ARG A 83 -30.00 -20.70 16.24
C ARG A 83 -31.23 -21.58 16.34
N SER A 84 -32.42 -20.98 16.42
CA SER A 84 -33.68 -21.72 16.40
C SER A 84 -33.90 -22.43 15.06
N TYR A 85 -33.60 -21.75 13.95
CA TYR A 85 -33.69 -22.30 12.61
C TYR A 85 -32.74 -23.47 12.39
N LEU A 86 -31.49 -23.39 12.86
CA LEU A 86 -30.52 -24.49 12.71
C LEU A 86 -30.63 -25.56 13.80
N SER A 87 -31.58 -25.44 14.72
CA SER A 87 -31.77 -26.40 15.80
C SER A 87 -32.08 -27.79 15.24
N GLY A 88 -31.26 -28.77 15.60
CA GLY A 88 -31.40 -30.15 15.15
C GLY A 88 -30.93 -30.41 13.72
N THR A 89 -30.33 -29.44 13.04
CA THR A 89 -29.72 -29.59 11.70
C THR A 89 -28.20 -29.70 11.82
N ALA A 90 -27.57 -30.55 11.02
CA ALA A 90 -26.13 -30.63 10.94
C ALA A 90 -25.56 -29.33 10.35
N HIS A 91 -24.72 -28.63 11.09
CA HIS A 91 -24.16 -27.35 10.67
C HIS A 91 -22.78 -27.13 11.24
N ASP A 92 -21.99 -26.31 10.57
CA ASP A 92 -20.73 -25.80 11.07
C ASP A 92 -20.97 -24.46 11.76
N GLU A 93 -20.37 -24.30 12.92
CA GLU A 93 -20.40 -23.06 13.67
C GLU A 93 -18.98 -22.47 13.67
N ALA A 94 -18.83 -21.27 13.12
CA ALA A 94 -17.59 -20.53 13.27
C ALA A 94 -17.34 -20.26 14.75
N THR A 95 -16.13 -20.54 15.21
CA THR A 95 -15.70 -20.37 16.59
C THR A 95 -14.70 -19.23 16.75
N LYS A 96 -13.98 -18.88 15.67
CA LYS A 96 -13.01 -17.78 15.66
C LYS A 96 -12.74 -17.32 14.23
N ILE A 97 -12.59 -16.01 14.05
CA ILE A 97 -12.22 -15.42 12.76
C ILE A 97 -10.90 -14.66 12.94
N LYS A 98 -9.91 -14.93 12.09
CA LYS A 98 -8.63 -14.21 12.05
C LYS A 98 -8.55 -13.36 10.79
N LEU A 99 -8.11 -12.12 10.92
CA LEU A 99 -7.97 -11.17 9.82
C LEU A 99 -6.55 -10.56 9.79
N PRO A 100 -5.78 -10.75 8.71
CA PRO A 100 -5.92 -11.82 7.71
C PRO A 100 -5.70 -13.21 8.33
N GLY A 101 -6.27 -14.25 7.72
CA GLY A 101 -6.05 -15.64 8.12
C GLY A 101 -7.30 -16.50 8.06
N GLU A 102 -7.31 -17.60 8.81
CA GLU A 102 -8.34 -18.64 8.72
C GLU A 102 -9.57 -18.36 9.59
N ILE A 103 -10.69 -19.00 9.22
CA ILE A 103 -11.88 -19.15 10.05
C ILE A 103 -11.81 -20.51 10.73
N GLU A 104 -11.75 -20.53 12.06
CA GLU A 104 -11.84 -21.77 12.83
C GLU A 104 -13.32 -22.08 13.07
N HIS A 105 -13.71 -23.34 12.85
CA HIS A 105 -15.09 -23.80 12.94
C HIS A 105 -15.17 -25.11 13.70
N ARG A 106 -16.36 -25.43 14.18
CA ARG A 106 -16.69 -26.74 14.74
C ARG A 106 -17.94 -27.29 14.07
N PHE A 107 -17.93 -28.58 13.82
CA PHE A 107 -19.12 -29.29 13.37
C PHE A 107 -20.09 -29.54 14.53
N VAL A 108 -21.35 -29.23 14.30
CA VAL A 108 -22.48 -29.53 15.20
C VAL A 108 -23.33 -30.62 14.55
N ALA A 109 -23.43 -31.76 15.22
CA ALA A 109 -24.21 -32.88 14.72
C ALA A 109 -25.72 -32.60 14.74
N GLY A 110 -26.42 -33.05 13.71
CA GLY A 110 -27.87 -32.94 13.55
C GLY A 110 -28.36 -33.75 12.36
N GLY A 111 -29.59 -33.48 11.92
CA GLY A 111 -30.17 -34.06 10.71
C GLY A 111 -29.50 -33.53 9.43
N ASP A 112 -29.62 -34.31 8.36
CA ASP A 112 -29.07 -34.09 7.02
C ASP A 112 -29.98 -33.26 6.11
N SER A 113 -30.93 -32.53 6.69
CA SER A 113 -31.86 -31.69 5.95
C SER A 113 -32.17 -30.41 6.71
N LEU A 114 -32.27 -29.29 5.98
CA LEU A 114 -32.81 -28.05 6.53
C LEU A 114 -34.27 -28.25 6.98
N PRO A 115 -34.71 -27.62 8.09
CA PRO A 115 -36.06 -27.84 8.61
C PRO A 115 -37.14 -27.20 7.73
N THR A 116 -36.78 -26.17 6.99
CA THR A 116 -37.60 -25.60 5.92
C THR A 116 -36.72 -24.81 4.97
N ASP A 117 -37.24 -24.48 3.80
CA ASP A 117 -36.59 -23.61 2.82
C ASP A 117 -36.16 -22.28 3.48
N PRO A 118 -34.86 -21.92 3.47
CA PRO A 118 -34.41 -20.67 4.07
C PRO A 118 -35.10 -19.45 3.46
N GLU A 119 -35.40 -19.43 2.16
CA GLU A 119 -36.04 -18.27 1.51
C GLU A 119 -37.48 -18.03 1.99
N SER A 120 -38.12 -19.04 2.58
CA SER A 120 -39.51 -18.94 3.03
C SER A 120 -39.67 -18.21 4.38
N ARG A 121 -38.58 -17.73 4.99
CA ARG A 121 -38.60 -17.06 6.30
C ARG A 121 -38.62 -15.54 6.12
N ASP A 122 -39.46 -14.87 6.89
CA ASP A 122 -39.69 -13.42 6.81
C ASP A 122 -38.85 -12.59 7.80
N TRP A 123 -38.16 -13.24 8.73
CA TRP A 123 -37.34 -12.60 9.76
C TRP A 123 -35.87 -12.39 9.36
N TRP A 124 -35.47 -12.78 8.14
CA TRP A 124 -34.15 -12.42 7.61
C TRP A 124 -34.03 -10.90 7.46
N ILE A 125 -32.92 -10.35 7.93
CA ILE A 125 -32.62 -8.92 7.84
C ILE A 125 -32.11 -8.59 6.43
N ALA A 126 -31.26 -9.45 5.89
CA ALA A 126 -30.80 -9.42 4.50
C ALA A 126 -30.60 -10.87 4.03
N GLN A 127 -30.85 -11.13 2.75
CA GLN A 127 -30.61 -12.44 2.16
C GLN A 127 -30.26 -12.33 0.69
N GLU A 128 -29.51 -13.31 0.19
CA GLU A 128 -29.22 -13.50 -1.22
C GLU A 128 -29.06 -15.00 -1.51
N THR A 129 -29.46 -15.43 -2.71
CA THR A 129 -29.30 -16.81 -3.17
C THR A 129 -28.60 -16.81 -4.53
N GLY A 130 -27.68 -17.74 -4.74
CA GLY A 130 -26.98 -17.91 -6.00
C GLY A 130 -25.73 -18.75 -5.84
N THR A 131 -24.90 -18.81 -6.88
CA THR A 131 -23.59 -19.48 -6.83
C THR A 131 -22.50 -18.60 -6.20
N SER A 132 -22.74 -17.28 -6.15
CA SER A 132 -21.81 -16.33 -5.55
C SER A 132 -22.50 -15.25 -4.70
N PRO A 133 -23.39 -15.61 -3.77
CA PRO A 133 -24.19 -14.63 -3.04
C PRO A 133 -23.37 -14.01 -1.91
N LYS A 134 -23.78 -12.82 -1.47
CA LYS A 134 -23.07 -12.08 -0.43
C LYS A 134 -24.00 -11.24 0.43
N VAL A 135 -23.63 -11.07 1.69
CA VAL A 135 -24.35 -10.18 2.62
C VAL A 135 -23.38 -9.25 3.30
N ARG A 136 -23.84 -8.03 3.55
CA ARG A 136 -23.08 -7.03 4.31
C ARG A 136 -23.70 -6.85 5.68
N LEU A 137 -22.85 -6.78 6.70
CA LEU A 137 -23.23 -6.53 8.07
C LEU A 137 -22.38 -5.39 8.65
N GLY A 138 -23.05 -4.42 9.27
CA GLY A 138 -22.38 -3.35 9.99
C GLY A 138 -21.96 -3.84 11.37
N LEU A 139 -20.67 -3.79 11.69
CA LEU A 139 -20.15 -4.36 12.93
C LEU A 139 -20.53 -3.57 14.19
N ASP A 140 -20.98 -2.32 14.05
CA ASP A 140 -21.53 -1.50 15.14
C ASP A 140 -23.06 -1.59 15.27
N SER A 141 -23.71 -2.31 14.35
CA SER A 141 -25.15 -2.52 14.42
C SER A 141 -25.49 -3.56 15.48
N ASN A 142 -26.78 -3.77 15.72
CA ASN A 142 -27.23 -4.86 16.59
C ASN A 142 -26.58 -6.19 16.16
N PRO A 143 -26.08 -7.01 17.10
CA PRO A 143 -25.41 -8.27 16.77
C PRO A 143 -26.27 -9.18 15.90
N GLN A 144 -25.72 -9.60 14.76
CA GLN A 144 -26.37 -10.50 13.81
C GLN A 144 -25.58 -11.80 13.68
N MET A 145 -26.28 -12.86 13.29
CA MET A 145 -25.66 -14.09 12.80
C MET A 145 -25.85 -14.15 11.29
N VAL A 146 -24.83 -14.62 10.60
CA VAL A 146 -24.91 -14.99 9.19
C VAL A 146 -25.13 -16.49 9.11
N VAL A 147 -26.10 -16.91 8.29
CA VAL A 147 -26.38 -18.31 7.99
C VAL A 147 -26.16 -18.50 6.49
N VAL A 148 -25.25 -19.39 6.15
CA VAL A 148 -25.09 -19.94 4.80
C VAL A 148 -25.75 -21.31 4.80
N ALA A 149 -26.60 -21.61 3.83
CA ALA A 149 -27.31 -22.89 3.77
C ALA A 149 -27.37 -23.39 2.32
N ALA A 150 -27.29 -24.70 2.14
CA ALA A 150 -27.55 -25.35 0.86
C ALA A 150 -29.04 -25.78 0.81
N PRO A 151 -29.89 -25.17 -0.04
CA PRO A 151 -31.29 -25.58 -0.14
C PRO A 151 -31.44 -27.03 -0.62
N GLU A 152 -30.52 -27.48 -1.48
CA GLU A 152 -30.44 -28.85 -1.99
C GLU A 152 -29.00 -29.37 -1.79
N GLY A 153 -28.85 -30.44 -1.02
CA GLY A 153 -27.55 -31.08 -0.79
C GLY A 153 -26.77 -30.47 0.38
N ASP A 154 -25.44 -30.45 0.27
CA ASP A 154 -24.52 -30.02 1.32
C ASP A 154 -23.65 -28.81 0.90
N LEU A 155 -22.82 -28.33 1.82
CA LEU A 155 -21.91 -27.20 1.61
C LEU A 155 -20.44 -27.63 1.39
N ALA A 156 -20.16 -28.90 1.08
CA ALA A 156 -18.81 -29.45 1.06
C ALA A 156 -17.85 -28.70 0.11
N ASP A 157 -18.35 -28.13 -0.98
CA ASP A 157 -17.55 -27.39 -1.97
C ASP A 157 -17.70 -25.87 -1.85
N ALA A 158 -18.53 -25.38 -0.93
CA ALA A 158 -18.79 -23.96 -0.76
C ALA A 158 -17.61 -23.28 -0.05
N LYS A 159 -17.06 -22.26 -0.69
CA LYS A 159 -15.97 -21.42 -0.17
C LYS A 159 -16.54 -20.17 0.46
N ILE A 160 -16.39 -20.03 1.76
CA ILE A 160 -16.92 -18.92 2.53
C ILE A 160 -15.76 -18.00 2.89
N THR A 161 -15.89 -16.73 2.54
CA THR A 161 -14.88 -15.70 2.80
C THR A 161 -15.51 -14.55 3.56
N VAL A 162 -14.83 -14.09 4.61
CA VAL A 162 -15.20 -12.87 5.34
C VAL A 162 -14.24 -11.77 4.96
N THR A 163 -14.77 -10.70 4.40
CA THR A 163 -14.04 -9.48 4.03
C THR A 163 -14.48 -8.34 4.94
N VAL A 164 -13.54 -7.54 5.42
CA VAL A 164 -13.83 -6.36 6.25
C VAL A 164 -13.30 -5.11 5.56
N ASP A 165 -14.21 -4.18 5.31
CA ASP A 165 -13.88 -2.85 4.83
C ASP A 165 -13.32 -2.01 5.98
N THR A 166 -12.08 -1.56 5.86
CA THR A 166 -11.44 -0.64 6.83
C THR A 166 -11.19 0.73 6.21
N PRO A 167 -12.25 1.55 6.06
CA PRO A 167 -12.12 2.88 5.47
C PRO A 167 -11.20 3.73 6.35
N GLY A 168 -10.04 4.12 5.81
CA GLY A 168 -9.11 5.04 6.47
C GLY A 168 -7.69 4.50 6.70
N VAL A 169 -7.47 3.18 6.66
CA VAL A 169 -6.12 2.61 6.84
C VAL A 169 -5.20 3.02 5.69
N VAL A 170 -5.66 2.93 4.45
CA VAL A 170 -4.87 3.30 3.26
C VAL A 170 -4.51 4.79 3.24
N PRO A 171 -5.45 5.75 3.42
CA PRO A 171 -5.10 7.17 3.56
C PRO A 171 -4.11 7.46 4.69
N LEU A 172 -4.28 6.82 5.86
CA LEU A 172 -3.37 7.00 6.99
C LEU A 172 -1.97 6.44 6.69
N ALA A 173 -1.89 5.29 6.02
CA ALA A 173 -0.64 4.71 5.56
C ALA A 173 0.08 5.62 4.54
N LEU A 174 -0.65 6.27 3.62
CA LEU A 174 -0.08 7.25 2.69
C LEU A 174 0.47 8.49 3.40
N ILE A 175 -0.24 9.01 4.41
CA ILE A 175 0.24 10.10 5.26
C ILE A 175 1.51 9.68 6.00
N GLY A 176 1.50 8.49 6.62
CA GLY A 176 2.67 7.92 7.30
C GLY A 176 3.86 7.72 6.37
N LEU A 177 3.62 7.29 5.13
CA LEU A 177 4.64 7.17 4.10
C LEU A 177 5.22 8.53 3.72
N ALA A 178 4.38 9.55 3.54
CA ALA A 178 4.84 10.91 3.26
C ALA A 178 5.73 11.46 4.40
N PHE A 179 5.32 11.27 5.66
CA PHE A 179 6.16 11.62 6.82
C PHE A 179 7.48 10.87 6.85
N THR A 180 7.45 9.58 6.53
CA THR A 180 8.66 8.74 6.45
C THR A 180 9.63 9.27 5.40
N VAL A 181 9.15 9.59 4.21
CA VAL A 181 9.96 10.16 3.13
C VAL A 181 10.52 11.53 3.52
N LEU A 182 9.73 12.40 4.15
CA LEU A 182 10.19 13.70 4.64
C LEU A 182 11.27 13.57 5.72
N ALA A 183 11.13 12.63 6.65
CA ALA A 183 12.12 12.36 7.69
C ALA A 183 13.45 11.89 7.07
N PHE A 184 13.41 10.98 6.10
CA PHE A 184 14.60 10.56 5.36
C PHE A 184 15.22 11.70 4.57
N ALA A 185 14.42 12.52 3.87
CA ALA A 185 14.92 13.68 3.13
C ALA A 185 15.61 14.69 4.07
N ALA A 186 15.02 14.97 5.23
CA ALA A 186 15.61 15.83 6.25
C ALA A 186 16.91 15.26 6.81
N ALA A 187 16.97 13.95 7.07
CA ALA A 187 18.18 13.27 7.53
C ALA A 187 19.32 13.37 6.50
N VAL A 188 19.02 13.13 5.21
CA VAL A 188 19.99 13.26 4.11
C VAL A 188 20.46 14.71 3.98
N TRP A 189 19.54 15.68 4.02
CA TRP A 189 19.88 17.09 3.93
C TRP A 189 20.77 17.56 5.09
N LEU A 190 20.48 17.15 6.33
CA LEU A 190 21.33 17.43 7.50
C LEU A 190 22.71 16.78 7.39
N PHE A 191 22.77 15.57 6.84
CA PHE A 191 24.03 14.88 6.60
C PHE A 191 24.89 15.58 5.54
N LEU A 192 24.28 15.99 4.42
CA LEU A 192 24.98 16.69 3.33
C LEU A 192 25.43 18.10 3.75
N SER A 193 24.59 18.84 4.46
CA SER A 193 24.95 20.17 4.99
C SER A 193 26.10 20.11 5.98
N TRP A 194 26.18 19.06 6.81
CA TRP A 194 27.34 18.85 7.68
C TRP A 194 28.64 18.58 6.90
N LYS A 195 28.58 17.85 5.77
CA LYS A 195 29.76 17.58 4.94
C LYS A 195 30.28 18.83 4.21
N ASN A 196 29.39 19.72 3.78
CA ASN A 196 29.77 20.94 3.04
C ASN A 196 30.41 22.02 3.92
N GLU A 197 30.14 22.04 5.23
CA GLU A 197 30.68 23.02 6.16
C GLU A 197 32.07 22.68 6.72
N GLN A 198 32.68 21.54 6.33
CA GLN A 198 34.05 21.26 6.77
C GLN A 198 35.00 22.28 6.13
N PRO A 199 35.65 23.17 6.92
CA PRO A 199 36.53 24.18 6.38
C PRO A 199 37.67 23.47 5.65
N LYS A 200 37.77 23.69 4.34
CA LYS A 200 38.95 23.30 3.57
C LYS A 200 40.13 23.99 4.22
N VAL A 201 40.93 23.25 4.99
CA VAL A 201 42.17 23.77 5.56
C VAL A 201 43.02 24.15 4.36
N ALA A 202 43.12 25.45 4.08
CA ALA A 202 44.07 25.97 3.12
C ALA A 202 45.44 25.55 3.62
N VAL A 203 46.03 24.52 3.00
CA VAL A 203 47.39 24.08 3.27
C VAL A 203 48.28 25.26 2.90
N GLY A 204 48.64 26.06 3.90
CA GLY A 204 49.51 27.19 3.75
C GLY A 204 50.83 26.72 3.15
N ARG A 205 51.09 27.13 1.91
CA ARG A 205 52.42 27.06 1.31
C ARG A 205 53.35 27.90 2.18
N ARG A 206 54.03 27.27 3.15
CA ARG A 206 55.25 27.80 3.77
C ARG A 206 56.25 28.02 2.62
N ARG A 207 56.29 29.23 2.07
CA ARG A 207 57.41 29.69 1.26
C ARG A 207 58.53 29.95 2.27
N GLY A 208 59.57 29.14 2.20
CA GLY A 208 60.69 29.14 3.13
C GLY A 208 61.32 30.52 3.26
N ALA A 209 61.61 30.89 4.49
CA ALA A 209 62.66 31.83 4.83
C ALA A 209 64.02 31.17 4.57
N GLY A 210 64.95 31.91 3.98
CA GLY A 210 66.36 31.53 3.86
C GLY A 210 66.92 31.78 2.46
N GLU A 211 67.47 32.97 2.23
CA GLU A 211 68.90 33.12 1.93
C GLU A 211 69.21 34.63 1.94
N GLN A 212 70.01 35.03 2.92
CA GLN A 212 70.68 36.33 2.97
C GLN A 212 71.82 36.30 1.96
N ASP A 213 72.01 37.34 1.15
CA ASP A 213 73.36 37.67 0.67
C ASP A 213 73.49 39.14 0.21
N ALA A 214 74.45 39.79 0.88
CA ALA A 214 75.38 40.81 0.43
C ALA A 214 74.89 42.16 -0.14
N GLU A 215 75.00 43.14 0.75
CA GLU A 215 75.19 44.58 0.54
C GLU A 215 76.43 44.91 -0.33
N VAL A 216 76.27 45.71 -1.39
CA VAL A 216 77.36 46.46 -2.05
C VAL A 216 76.83 47.85 -2.46
N PRO A 217 77.41 48.97 -1.98
CA PRO A 217 77.01 50.31 -2.40
C PRO A 217 77.93 50.87 -3.49
N GLY A 218 77.35 51.52 -4.52
CA GLY A 218 78.10 52.49 -5.33
C GLY A 218 77.65 52.75 -6.77
N THR A 219 77.04 53.94 -6.95
CA THR A 219 77.37 54.94 -7.99
C THR A 219 76.57 55.01 -9.32
N ARG A 220 75.74 56.07 -9.38
CA ARG A 220 75.36 57.01 -10.47
C ARG A 220 74.63 56.56 -11.77
N VAL A 221 73.48 57.22 -11.94
CA VAL A 221 72.60 57.57 -13.09
C VAL A 221 73.31 58.63 -14.00
N PRO A 222 72.94 58.97 -15.27
CA PRO A 222 71.66 58.88 -16.04
C PRO A 222 71.82 58.20 -17.43
N GLU A 223 70.87 58.05 -18.37
CA GLU A 223 69.79 58.91 -18.90
C GLU A 223 69.02 58.12 -19.98
N GLY A 224 67.78 58.50 -20.34
CA GLY A 224 67.22 58.25 -21.68
C GLY A 224 65.87 57.53 -21.81
N GLU A 225 64.81 58.33 -21.95
CA GLU A 225 63.65 58.22 -22.87
C GLU A 225 62.69 56.98 -22.92
N GLU A 226 61.43 57.30 -22.63
CA GLU A 226 60.13 56.64 -22.91
C GLU A 226 59.81 56.48 -24.44
N PRO A 227 58.61 56.02 -24.88
CA PRO A 227 57.68 54.97 -24.40
C PRO A 227 57.07 54.11 -25.57
N GLY A 228 56.18 53.15 -25.26
CA GLY A 228 54.99 52.91 -26.12
C GLY A 228 54.56 51.47 -26.48
N GLY A 229 53.23 51.26 -26.48
CA GLY A 229 52.50 50.32 -27.36
C GLY A 229 52.04 48.99 -26.73
N THR A 230 50.86 48.92 -26.08
CA THR A 230 49.54 48.50 -26.62
C THR A 230 49.41 47.06 -27.18
N SER A 231 48.77 46.20 -26.38
CA SER A 231 47.50 45.47 -26.62
C SER A 231 47.18 44.80 -27.97
N ALA A 232 46.57 43.62 -27.81
CA ALA A 232 45.65 42.87 -28.67
C ALA A 232 46.25 41.70 -29.47
N ALA A 233 45.82 40.50 -29.10
CA ALA A 233 45.91 39.28 -29.90
C ALA A 233 44.51 38.67 -29.98
N ASP A 234 43.86 38.87 -31.13
CA ASP A 234 42.76 38.04 -31.61
C ASP A 234 43.25 37.37 -32.90
N GLY A 235 42.91 36.09 -33.06
CA GLY A 235 43.31 35.31 -34.23
C GLY A 235 42.86 33.85 -34.13
N GLU A 236 41.55 33.64 -34.26
CA GLU A 236 41.00 32.40 -34.83
C GLU A 236 41.16 32.49 -36.37
N PRO A 237 41.32 31.36 -37.11
CA PRO A 237 40.14 30.89 -37.84
C PRO A 237 40.06 29.38 -38.16
N ASP A 238 38.81 28.95 -38.29
CA ASP A 238 38.21 28.04 -39.28
C ASP A 238 38.68 26.59 -39.48
N ALA A 239 37.71 25.66 -39.36
CA ALA A 239 37.38 24.69 -40.42
C ALA A 239 36.02 23.97 -40.23
N GLN A 240 35.07 24.27 -41.14
CA GLN A 240 34.25 23.36 -41.98
C GLN A 240 33.21 22.37 -41.36
N VAL A 241 31.91 22.74 -41.39
CA VAL A 241 30.82 22.38 -42.38
C VAL A 241 30.96 21.03 -43.17
N PRO A 242 29.91 20.31 -43.69
CA PRO A 242 28.44 20.15 -43.43
C PRO A 242 27.93 18.67 -43.42
N LYS A 243 26.62 18.43 -43.20
CA LYS A 243 25.75 17.44 -43.92
C LYS A 243 24.28 17.67 -43.48
N GLY A 244 23.34 18.11 -44.34
CA GLY A 244 22.53 17.29 -45.27
C GLY A 244 21.44 16.50 -44.50
N GLY A 245 20.14 16.52 -44.75
CA GLY A 245 19.30 17.03 -45.83
C GLY A 245 18.10 16.10 -46.05
N LYS A 246 16.93 16.42 -45.45
CA LYS A 246 15.54 16.21 -45.95
C LYS A 246 14.95 14.75 -46.05
N PRO A 247 13.65 14.54 -46.41
CA PRO A 247 12.42 14.48 -45.58
C PRO A 247 11.56 13.18 -45.72
N GLY A 248 10.43 13.11 -45.01
CA GLY A 248 9.27 12.22 -45.29
C GLY A 248 8.68 11.63 -43.98
N GLY A 249 7.38 11.45 -43.76
CA GLY A 249 6.20 11.53 -44.62
C GLY A 249 4.91 11.34 -43.78
N THR A 250 3.79 11.55 -44.44
CA THR A 250 2.37 11.46 -44.01
C THR A 250 1.82 10.02 -43.93
N SER A 251 0.85 9.76 -43.04
CA SER A 251 -0.53 9.25 -43.34
C SER A 251 -1.19 8.41 -42.22
N ALA A 252 -2.53 8.34 -42.32
CA ALA A 252 -3.56 7.54 -41.60
C ALA A 252 -4.11 8.19 -40.32
N ASP A 253 -5.33 8.73 -40.24
CA ASP A 253 -6.64 8.39 -40.82
C ASP A 253 -7.19 7.05 -40.28
N VAL A 254 -7.99 7.13 -39.20
CA VAL A 254 -8.81 6.02 -38.69
C VAL A 254 -10.26 6.47 -38.53
N LYS A 255 -11.04 5.91 -39.45
CA LYS A 255 -12.49 5.82 -39.61
C LYS A 255 -13.20 5.34 -38.34
N LYS A 256 -14.20 6.10 -37.86
CA LYS A 256 -15.21 5.62 -36.88
C LYS A 256 -16.54 5.43 -37.62
N THR A 257 -16.87 4.18 -37.89
CA THR A 257 -18.17 3.74 -38.42
C THR A 257 -19.05 3.24 -37.26
N ALA A 258 -20.35 3.45 -37.41
CA ALA A 258 -21.42 3.07 -36.50
C ALA A 258 -21.55 1.56 -36.31
N GLU A 259 -22.06 1.15 -35.15
CA GLU A 259 -22.99 0.02 -35.05
C GLU A 259 -23.87 0.19 -33.81
N GLY A 260 -25.18 0.21 -34.02
CA GLY A 260 -26.16 -0.15 -33.02
C GLY A 260 -26.77 -1.49 -33.40
N ALA A 261 -27.09 -2.32 -32.42
CA ALA A 261 -28.21 -3.25 -32.42
C ALA A 261 -28.13 -4.16 -31.18
N ARG A 262 -29.03 -3.96 -30.21
CA ARG A 262 -30.08 -4.89 -29.76
C ARG A 262 -30.46 -4.60 -28.31
#